data_AF-A0A3C1H898-F1
#
_entry.id   AF-A0A3C1H898-F1
#
_cell.length_a   1.000
_cell.length_b   1.000
_cell.length_c   1.000
_cell.angle_alpha   90.00
_cell.angle_beta   90.00
_cell.angle_gamma   90.00
#
_symmetry.space_group_name_H-M   'P 1'
#
loop_
_entity.id
_entity.type
_entity.pdbx_description
1 polymer ?
#
loop_
_entity_poly.entity_id
_entity_poly.type
_entity_poly.pdbx_seq_one_letter_code
_entity_poly.pdbx_strand_id
1 'polypeptide(L)'
;MNTASPAPRGHRKALLLRGLLLAWLLLGPPIPRSHALEAVTRISLTQQFIVTGIPLQPMQGIQHDLDREYLVLEPATAVVSCERIKEMLLRELKLPDEWKGKIHLRLHPRPLDSEDEATHLTMVPNPEGWLYYLDAPDRLSRRRFITSMVLVLLQELCNRGAKETPGEYPPWLGDGLAAHLESLGIGELMVDPFSGGTRLRRHDGFQSALRERLRRTPSLTLDQLSFPTPGMDPIQRSHYRDCAHLLTTELLHLERGPARMAQMLRHSPAHLNWQTGFLDAFQPEFKRMADVEKWWAVSVAHFIGMEKPNELTLPESLAQLREILVVPVQVRNAATGVTNRSLVDLQKAISEWDPDQLDPILQKRINQLQALQWRVGTRVTGLVAQYQNTLSGYLAERKTVGTSTSHRAQPGANTKILIRKTLRQLTELDRTRARIEAEEAALEESRRPRPPRAIPAGGGSPAP
;
A
#
# COMPACT_ATOMS: atom_id res chain seq x y z
N MET A 1 -55.38 -75.55 -46.14
CA MET A 1 -55.28 -76.62 -45.12
C MET A 1 -53.81 -76.70 -44.72
N ASN A 2 -53.31 -76.44 -43.52
CA ASN A 2 -53.78 -76.08 -42.17
C ASN A 2 -52.54 -75.38 -41.54
N THR A 3 -52.62 -74.21 -40.91
CA THR A 3 -52.94 -73.97 -39.48
C THR A 3 -52.13 -74.89 -38.53
N ALA A 4 -51.52 -74.49 -37.41
CA ALA A 4 -51.44 -73.23 -36.67
C ALA A 4 -50.29 -73.31 -35.63
N SER A 5 -49.75 -72.13 -35.30
CA SER A 5 -49.28 -71.58 -34.01
C SER A 5 -48.39 -72.35 -33.00
N PRO A 6 -47.37 -71.66 -32.40
CA PRO A 6 -46.48 -72.13 -31.33
C PRO A 6 -46.83 -71.57 -29.92
N ALA A 7 -46.34 -72.22 -28.85
CA ALA A 7 -46.08 -71.66 -27.50
C ALA A 7 -45.40 -72.72 -26.58
N PRO A 8 -44.83 -72.39 -25.40
CA PRO A 8 -43.85 -71.34 -25.12
C PRO A 8 -42.65 -71.88 -24.28
N ARG A 9 -41.44 -71.33 -24.46
CA ARG A 9 -40.30 -71.52 -23.52
C ARG A 9 -39.90 -70.17 -22.92
N GLY A 10 -40.72 -69.68 -22.00
CA GLY A 10 -40.41 -68.53 -21.14
C GLY A 10 -39.84 -68.96 -19.79
N HIS A 11 -39.24 -67.99 -19.09
CA HIS A 11 -39.03 -67.93 -17.62
C HIS A 11 -37.63 -68.19 -17.02
N ARG A 12 -36.56 -68.46 -17.78
CA ARG A 12 -35.20 -68.53 -17.16
C ARG A 12 -34.21 -67.43 -17.54
N LYS A 13 -34.42 -66.70 -18.63
CA LYS A 13 -33.48 -65.63 -19.06
C LYS A 13 -33.83 -64.23 -18.54
N ALA A 14 -35.06 -64.00 -18.07
CA ALA A 14 -35.50 -62.67 -17.61
C ALA A 14 -35.10 -62.34 -16.15
N LEU A 15 -34.78 -63.34 -15.32
CA LEU A 15 -34.38 -63.12 -13.92
C LEU A 15 -32.90 -62.73 -13.78
N LEU A 16 -32.03 -63.26 -14.62
CA LEU A 16 -30.59 -62.94 -14.58
C LEU A 16 -30.28 -61.51 -15.07
N LEU A 17 -31.04 -60.99 -16.04
CA LEU A 17 -30.87 -59.61 -16.52
C LEU A 17 -31.45 -58.56 -15.56
N ARG A 18 -32.47 -58.90 -14.76
CA ARG A 18 -32.99 -58.00 -13.71
C ARG A 18 -32.10 -57.95 -12.47
N GLY A 19 -31.41 -59.03 -12.12
CA GLY A 19 -30.44 -59.05 -11.02
C GLY A 19 -29.20 -58.19 -11.28
N LEU A 20 -28.70 -58.18 -12.52
CA LEU A 20 -27.51 -57.42 -12.91
C LEU A 20 -27.77 -55.90 -13.01
N LEU A 21 -28.99 -55.50 -13.37
CA LEU A 21 -29.40 -54.08 -13.39
C LEU A 21 -29.64 -53.51 -11.98
N LEU A 22 -30.10 -54.34 -11.02
CA LEU A 22 -30.23 -53.92 -9.61
C LEU A 22 -28.87 -53.81 -8.91
N ALA A 23 -27.89 -54.65 -9.26
CA ALA A 23 -26.54 -54.54 -8.72
C ALA A 23 -25.80 -53.26 -9.20
N TRP A 24 -26.06 -52.82 -10.43
CA TRP A 24 -25.51 -51.56 -10.97
C TRP A 24 -26.20 -50.31 -10.43
N LEU A 25 -27.44 -50.42 -9.93
CA LEU A 25 -28.14 -49.34 -9.24
C LEU A 25 -27.78 -49.24 -7.74
N LEU A 26 -27.24 -50.30 -7.15
CA LEU A 26 -26.77 -50.32 -5.75
C LEU A 26 -25.28 -49.99 -5.60
N LEU A 27 -24.46 -50.21 -6.63
CA LEU A 27 -23.13 -49.61 -6.76
C LEU A 27 -23.25 -48.35 -7.62
N GLY A 28 -23.75 -47.27 -7.02
CA GLY A 28 -23.67 -45.94 -7.63
C GLY A 28 -22.24 -45.65 -8.12
N PRO A 29 -22.07 -44.84 -9.18
CA PRO A 29 -20.74 -44.46 -9.65
C PRO A 29 -19.91 -44.00 -8.44
N PRO A 30 -18.61 -44.33 -8.36
CA PRO A 30 -17.78 -43.86 -7.28
C PRO A 30 -17.98 -42.36 -7.20
N ILE A 31 -18.61 -41.89 -6.12
CA ILE A 31 -18.72 -40.48 -5.84
C ILE A 31 -17.28 -39.98 -5.95
N PRO A 32 -16.96 -39.06 -6.87
CA PRO A 32 -15.60 -38.54 -6.96
C PRO A 32 -15.26 -38.09 -5.55
N ARG A 33 -14.26 -38.74 -4.94
CA ARG A 33 -13.77 -38.35 -3.63
C ARG A 33 -13.47 -36.87 -3.77
N SER A 34 -14.26 -36.03 -3.10
CA SER A 34 -13.87 -34.65 -2.91
C SER A 34 -12.51 -34.72 -2.26
N HIS A 35 -11.47 -34.33 -2.99
CA HIS A 35 -10.18 -34.11 -2.38
C HIS A 35 -10.44 -33.04 -1.33
N ALA A 36 -10.50 -33.45 -0.06
CA ALA A 36 -10.48 -32.51 1.05
C ALA A 36 -9.24 -31.66 0.81
N LEU A 37 -9.43 -30.37 0.57
CA LEU A 37 -8.33 -29.48 0.27
C LEU A 37 -7.39 -29.47 1.48
N GLU A 38 -6.19 -30.03 1.31
CA GLU A 38 -5.21 -30.09 2.38
C GLU A 38 -4.65 -28.70 2.64
N ALA A 39 -4.46 -28.37 3.92
CA ALA A 39 -3.82 -27.12 4.31
C ALA A 39 -2.38 -27.09 3.80
N VAL A 40 -2.02 -26.00 3.15
CA VAL A 40 -0.69 -25.76 2.59
C VAL A 40 0.03 -24.72 3.41
N THR A 41 1.33 -24.93 3.62
CA THR A 41 2.23 -23.96 4.26
C THR A 41 3.07 -23.23 3.20
N ARG A 42 3.22 -21.92 3.36
CA ARG A 42 4.11 -21.06 2.57
C ARG A 42 4.99 -20.26 3.52
N ILE A 43 6.26 -20.14 3.14
CA ILE A 43 7.26 -19.41 3.92
C ILE A 43 7.74 -18.24 3.09
N SER A 44 7.88 -17.09 3.74
CA SER A 44 8.31 -15.87 3.08
C SER A 44 9.80 -15.85 2.76
N LEU A 45 10.22 -14.95 1.85
CA LEU A 45 11.62 -14.85 1.43
C LEU A 45 12.54 -14.54 2.62
N THR A 46 12.09 -13.66 3.51
CA THR A 46 12.83 -13.31 4.73
C THR A 46 12.76 -14.39 5.80
N GLN A 47 11.98 -15.45 5.59
CA GLN A 47 11.70 -16.54 6.54
C GLN A 47 10.98 -16.12 7.83
N GLN A 48 10.61 -14.85 7.96
CA GLN A 48 9.88 -14.35 9.13
C GLN A 48 8.43 -14.84 9.14
N PHE A 49 7.76 -14.86 7.98
CA PHE A 49 6.35 -15.22 7.89
C PHE A 49 6.16 -16.67 7.44
N ILE A 50 5.32 -17.38 8.18
CA ILE A 50 4.90 -18.76 7.89
C ILE A 50 3.37 -18.74 7.79
N VAL A 51 2.84 -18.88 6.58
CA VAL A 51 1.40 -18.82 6.34
C VAL A 51 0.85 -20.22 6.08
N THR A 52 -0.15 -20.62 6.86
CA THR A 52 -0.83 -21.91 6.73
C THR A 52 -2.30 -21.69 6.40
N GLY A 53 -2.83 -22.38 5.40
CA GLY A 53 -4.22 -22.25 5.02
C GLY A 53 -4.61 -23.14 3.85
N ILE A 54 -5.88 -23.10 3.48
CA ILE A 54 -6.41 -23.87 2.35
C ILE A 54 -6.15 -23.07 1.06
N PRO A 55 -5.48 -23.65 0.04
CA PRO A 55 -5.27 -22.95 -1.24
C PRO A 55 -6.58 -22.84 -2.02
N LEU A 56 -6.76 -21.75 -2.77
CA LEU A 56 -7.94 -21.57 -3.61
C LEU A 56 -7.80 -22.42 -4.87
N GLN A 57 -8.87 -23.11 -5.27
CA GLN A 57 -8.89 -23.83 -6.54
C GLN A 57 -9.16 -22.85 -7.70
N PRO A 58 -8.42 -22.95 -8.83
CA PRO A 58 -8.57 -22.05 -9.98
C PRO A 58 -9.95 -22.13 -10.68
N MET A 59 -10.80 -23.12 -10.36
CA MET A 59 -12.15 -23.26 -10.94
C MET A 59 -13.29 -22.60 -10.13
N GLN A 60 -13.04 -22.10 -8.92
CA GLN A 60 -14.06 -21.37 -8.14
C GLN A 60 -14.04 -19.84 -8.38
N GLY A 61 -13.39 -19.41 -9.46
CA GLY A 61 -13.25 -17.99 -9.83
C GLY A 61 -14.45 -17.35 -10.54
N ILE A 62 -15.63 -17.98 -10.57
CA ILE A 62 -16.82 -17.45 -11.26
C ILE A 62 -18.00 -17.38 -10.28
N GLN A 63 -17.85 -16.56 -9.24
CA GLN A 63 -18.91 -15.86 -8.50
C GLN A 63 -18.27 -15.26 -7.26
N HIS A 64 -17.44 -14.23 -7.42
CA HIS A 64 -17.17 -13.34 -6.29
C HIS A 64 -17.50 -11.90 -6.62
N ASP A 65 -18.23 -11.36 -5.66
CA ASP A 65 -18.98 -10.14 -5.64
C ASP A 65 -18.12 -8.94 -5.98
N LEU A 66 -18.74 -7.91 -6.54
CA LEU A 66 -18.12 -6.64 -6.89
C LEU A 66 -17.72 -5.81 -5.64
N ASP A 67 -17.66 -6.45 -4.48
CA ASP A 67 -17.42 -5.86 -3.18
C ASP A 67 -15.90 -5.73 -2.93
N ARG A 68 -15.34 -4.71 -3.56
CA ARG A 68 -13.90 -4.39 -3.66
C ARG A 68 -13.22 -4.08 -2.32
N GLU A 69 -13.94 -4.11 -1.21
CA GLU A 69 -13.43 -3.83 0.14
C GLU A 69 -12.77 -5.07 0.77
N TYR A 70 -13.21 -6.27 0.39
CA TYR A 70 -12.72 -7.54 0.92
C TYR A 70 -11.55 -8.09 0.09
N LEU A 71 -10.58 -8.65 0.80
CA LEU A 71 -9.44 -9.38 0.26
C LEU A 71 -9.63 -10.87 0.55
N VAL A 72 -9.52 -11.68 -0.51
CA VAL A 72 -9.40 -13.12 -0.34
C VAL A 72 -7.92 -13.46 -0.11
N LEU A 73 -7.62 -14.00 1.06
CA LEU A 73 -6.30 -14.45 1.46
C LEU A 73 -6.14 -15.94 1.14
N GLU A 74 -5.17 -16.26 0.30
CA GLU A 74 -4.62 -17.60 0.21
C GLU A 74 -3.16 -17.61 0.66
N PRO A 75 -2.60 -18.77 1.05
CA PRO A 75 -1.23 -18.81 1.59
C PRO A 75 -0.17 -18.17 0.70
N ALA A 76 -0.29 -18.27 -0.63
CA ALA A 76 0.69 -17.70 -1.55
C ALA A 76 0.63 -16.16 -1.62
N THR A 77 -0.57 -15.59 -1.74
CA THR A 77 -0.75 -14.13 -1.85
C THR A 77 -0.62 -13.42 -0.51
N ALA A 78 -1.02 -14.09 0.58
CA ALA A 78 -0.89 -13.58 1.94
C ALA A 78 0.60 -13.40 2.31
N VAL A 79 1.47 -14.38 2.05
CA VAL A 79 2.92 -14.27 2.30
C VAL A 79 3.51 -13.03 1.63
N VAL A 80 3.19 -12.80 0.35
CA VAL A 80 3.70 -11.66 -0.40
C VAL A 80 3.17 -10.35 0.17
N SER A 81 1.91 -10.32 0.57
CA SER A 81 1.29 -9.13 1.18
C SER A 81 1.90 -8.80 2.55
N CYS A 82 2.20 -9.81 3.37
CA CYS A 82 2.92 -9.65 4.64
C CYS A 82 4.29 -8.99 4.44
N GLU A 83 5.08 -9.48 3.48
CA GLU A 83 6.41 -8.93 3.17
C GLU A 83 6.32 -7.48 2.69
N ARG A 84 5.33 -7.14 1.84
CA ARG A 84 5.14 -5.77 1.35
C ARG A 84 4.74 -4.79 2.46
N ILE A 85 3.86 -5.22 3.38
CA ILE A 85 3.47 -4.41 4.54
C ILE A 85 4.68 -4.19 5.44
N LYS A 86 5.47 -5.24 5.71
CA LYS A 86 6.70 -5.12 6.48
C LYS A 86 7.70 -4.17 5.84
N GLU A 87 7.98 -4.33 4.54
CA GLU A 87 8.92 -3.48 3.81
C GLU A 87 8.52 -2.00 3.92
N MET A 88 7.24 -1.68 3.72
CA MET A 88 6.75 -0.31 3.86
C MET A 88 6.83 0.19 5.30
N LEU A 89 6.43 -0.62 6.28
CA LEU A 89 6.51 -0.24 7.70
C LEU A 89 7.95 0.08 8.12
N LEU A 90 8.90 -0.80 7.78
CA LEU A 90 10.32 -0.61 8.10
C LEU A 90 10.89 0.61 7.38
N ARG A 91 10.49 0.85 6.12
CA ARG A 91 10.88 2.04 5.37
C ARG A 91 10.42 3.33 6.04
N GLU A 92 9.16 3.41 6.47
CA GLU A 92 8.62 4.59 7.14
C GLU A 92 9.29 4.84 8.48
N LEU A 93 9.64 3.78 9.22
CA LEU A 93 10.38 3.85 10.48
C LEU A 93 11.90 4.00 10.29
N LYS A 94 12.40 3.99 9.04
CA LYS A 94 13.84 4.00 8.70
C LYS A 94 14.64 2.90 9.41
N LEU A 95 14.05 1.72 9.54
CA LEU A 95 14.63 0.56 10.19
C LEU A 95 15.17 -0.45 9.16
N PRO A 96 16.31 -1.10 9.45
CA PRO A 96 16.72 -2.28 8.71
C PRO A 96 15.84 -3.49 9.06
N ASP A 97 15.79 -4.47 8.16
CA ASP A 97 15.08 -5.74 8.40
C ASP A 97 15.95 -6.69 9.24
N GLU A 98 15.80 -6.60 10.56
CA GLU A 98 16.53 -7.38 11.57
C GLU A 98 15.55 -8.08 12.52
N TRP A 99 14.55 -8.76 11.94
CA TRP A 99 13.55 -9.50 12.71
C TRP A 99 14.20 -10.62 13.53
N LYS A 100 13.57 -10.96 14.67
CA LYS A 100 13.97 -12.07 15.55
C LYS A 100 12.84 -13.06 15.80
N GLY A 101 11.60 -12.57 15.81
CA GLY A 101 10.42 -13.40 16.04
C GLY A 101 9.76 -13.90 14.76
N LYS A 102 9.42 -15.19 14.72
CA LYS A 102 8.63 -15.78 13.62
C LYS A 102 7.14 -15.48 13.79
N ILE A 103 6.49 -15.14 12.68
CA ILE A 103 5.07 -14.83 12.61
C ILE A 103 4.34 -15.92 11.82
N HIS A 104 3.53 -16.68 12.52
CA HIS A 104 2.66 -17.72 11.98
C HIS A 104 1.28 -17.13 11.68
N LEU A 105 0.94 -16.99 10.40
CA LEU A 105 -0.39 -16.56 9.97
C LEU A 105 -1.23 -17.80 9.64
N ARG A 106 -2.28 -18.05 10.43
CA ARG A 106 -3.17 -19.18 10.27
C ARG A 106 -4.49 -18.73 9.65
N LEU A 107 -4.68 -19.08 8.39
CA LEU A 107 -5.88 -18.77 7.63
C LEU A 107 -6.91 -19.87 7.82
N HIS A 108 -8.11 -19.50 8.25
CA HIS A 108 -9.25 -20.41 8.37
C HIS A 108 -10.41 -19.95 7.48
N PRO A 109 -11.21 -20.90 6.93
CA PRO A 109 -12.39 -20.54 6.16
C PRO A 109 -13.36 -19.70 6.99
N ARG A 110 -13.75 -18.54 6.45
CA ARG A 110 -14.78 -17.71 7.07
C ARG A 110 -16.15 -18.41 6.96
N PRO A 111 -16.88 -18.64 8.07
CA PRO A 111 -18.26 -19.10 8.00
C PRO A 111 -19.13 -18.07 7.26
N LEU A 112 -20.03 -18.54 6.38
CA LEU A 112 -20.90 -17.69 5.56
C LEU A 112 -21.77 -16.72 6.39
N ASP A 113 -22.04 -17.07 7.65
CA ASP A 113 -22.96 -16.33 8.54
C ASP A 113 -22.24 -15.33 9.46
N SER A 114 -20.92 -15.22 9.39
CA SER A 114 -20.13 -14.33 10.25
C SER A 114 -19.70 -13.08 9.49
N GLU A 115 -20.39 -11.95 9.71
CA GLU A 115 -20.06 -10.68 9.06
C GLU A 115 -18.79 -10.02 9.64
N ASP A 116 -18.36 -10.40 10.85
CA ASP A 116 -17.44 -9.58 11.64
C ASP A 116 -16.39 -10.37 12.46
N GLU A 117 -15.90 -11.49 11.92
CA GLU A 117 -14.87 -12.29 12.59
C GLU A 117 -13.55 -11.51 12.72
N ALA A 118 -13.06 -11.37 13.96
CA ALA A 118 -11.87 -10.60 14.29
C ALA A 118 -10.61 -11.45 14.13
N THR A 119 -9.49 -10.80 13.80
CA THR A 119 -8.18 -11.46 13.87
C THR A 119 -7.72 -11.59 15.32
N HIS A 120 -7.12 -12.72 15.68
CA HIS A 120 -6.64 -12.97 17.03
C HIS A 120 -5.11 -13.15 17.04
N LEU A 121 -4.42 -12.36 17.86
CA LEU A 121 -2.96 -12.46 18.05
C LEU A 121 -2.65 -13.21 19.35
N THR A 122 -1.95 -14.32 19.25
CA THR A 122 -1.35 -15.04 20.38
C THR A 122 0.16 -14.88 20.35
N MET A 123 0.75 -14.61 21.51
CA MET A 123 2.21 -14.56 21.70
C MET A 123 2.63 -15.71 22.61
N VAL A 124 3.66 -16.44 22.20
CA VAL A 124 4.19 -17.57 22.96
C VAL A 124 5.68 -17.36 23.19
N PRO A 125 6.16 -17.38 24.46
CA PRO A 125 7.58 -17.34 24.76
C PRO A 125 8.26 -18.64 24.30
N ASN A 126 9.46 -18.52 23.74
CA ASN A 126 10.28 -19.61 23.22
C ASN A 126 11.76 -19.36 23.64
N PRO A 127 12.62 -20.37 23.79
CA PRO A 127 14.02 -20.14 24.17
C PRO A 127 14.79 -19.25 23.19
N GLU A 128 14.40 -19.21 21.91
CA GLU A 128 15.00 -18.35 20.88
C GLU A 128 14.40 -16.93 20.82
N GLY A 129 13.35 -16.64 21.60
CA GLY A 129 12.64 -15.36 21.58
C GLY A 129 11.11 -15.54 21.63
N TRP A 130 10.37 -14.68 20.95
CA TRP A 130 8.90 -14.76 20.92
C TRP A 130 8.40 -15.35 19.60
N LEU A 131 7.38 -16.19 19.67
CA LEU A 131 6.61 -16.67 18.53
C LEU A 131 5.25 -15.99 18.50
N TYR A 132 4.81 -15.63 17.30
CA TYR A 132 3.54 -14.94 17.09
C TYR A 132 2.63 -15.80 16.24
N TYR A 133 1.39 -16.00 16.70
CA TYR A 133 0.35 -16.65 15.93
C TYR A 133 -0.75 -15.64 15.67
N LEU A 134 -0.97 -15.30 14.40
CA LEU A 134 -2.13 -14.51 14.00
C LEU A 134 -3.14 -15.41 13.32
N ASP A 135 -4.27 -15.61 13.97
CA ASP A 135 -5.44 -16.26 13.38
C ASP A 135 -6.25 -15.23 12.61
N ALA A 136 -6.54 -15.52 11.35
CA ALA A 136 -7.32 -14.64 10.50
C ALA A 136 -8.25 -15.43 9.58
N PRO A 137 -9.47 -14.93 9.32
CA PRO A 137 -10.32 -15.52 8.30
C PRO A 137 -9.66 -15.36 6.92
N ASP A 138 -9.92 -16.32 6.03
CA ASP A 138 -9.48 -16.31 4.63
C ASP A 138 -10.12 -15.18 3.81
N ARG A 139 -11.10 -14.46 4.37
CA ARG A 139 -11.73 -13.27 3.81
C ARG A 139 -11.82 -12.15 4.85
N LEU A 140 -11.08 -11.08 4.62
CA LEU A 140 -11.11 -9.88 5.47
C LEU A 140 -10.96 -8.60 4.67
N SER A 141 -11.41 -7.47 5.21
CA SER A 141 -11.18 -6.19 4.54
C SER A 141 -9.69 -5.86 4.50
N ARG A 142 -9.24 -5.21 3.42
CA ARG A 142 -7.82 -4.83 3.25
C ARG A 142 -7.29 -4.05 4.46
N ARG A 143 -8.10 -3.10 4.94
CA ARG A 143 -7.81 -2.30 6.13
C ARG A 143 -7.57 -3.16 7.36
N ARG A 144 -8.44 -4.15 7.64
CA ARG A 144 -8.24 -5.06 8.77
C ARG A 144 -6.96 -5.84 8.64
N PHE A 145 -6.65 -6.38 7.45
CA PHE A 145 -5.40 -7.09 7.24
C PHE A 145 -4.17 -6.23 7.50
N ILE A 146 -4.15 -5.01 6.96
CA ILE A 146 -3.05 -4.07 7.16
C ILE A 146 -2.89 -3.75 8.65
N THR A 147 -3.98 -3.39 9.34
CA THR A 147 -3.95 -3.12 10.78
C THR A 147 -3.43 -4.32 11.58
N SER A 148 -3.94 -5.53 11.35
CA SER A 148 -3.52 -6.72 12.08
C SER A 148 -2.05 -7.07 11.82
N MET A 149 -1.57 -6.90 10.58
CA MET A 149 -0.16 -7.08 10.23
C MET A 149 0.74 -6.05 10.91
N VAL A 150 0.34 -4.77 10.92
CA VAL A 150 1.10 -3.71 11.60
C VAL A 150 1.18 -3.99 13.11
N LEU A 151 0.06 -4.39 13.74
CA LEU A 151 0.03 -4.70 15.17
C LEU A 151 0.99 -5.84 15.55
N VAL A 152 0.99 -6.95 14.80
CA VAL A 152 1.90 -8.07 15.09
C VAL A 152 3.37 -7.69 14.82
N LEU A 153 3.65 -6.88 13.80
CA LEU A 153 5.00 -6.39 13.52
C LEU A 153 5.51 -5.42 14.60
N LEU A 154 4.66 -4.53 15.10
CA LEU A 154 5.00 -3.64 16.22
C LEU A 154 5.28 -4.44 17.49
N GLN A 155 4.48 -5.48 17.74
CA GLN A 155 4.71 -6.36 18.88
C GLN A 155 6.02 -7.15 18.75
N GLU A 156 6.35 -7.62 17.54
CA GLU A 156 7.65 -8.25 17.26
C GLU A 156 8.80 -7.28 17.52
N LEU A 157 8.71 -6.05 17.01
CA LEU A 157 9.68 -5.00 17.20
C LEU A 157 9.91 -4.68 18.68
N CYS A 158 8.82 -4.54 19.46
CA CYS A 158 8.89 -4.29 20.88
C CYS A 158 9.57 -5.46 21.61
N ASN A 159 9.25 -6.70 21.25
CA ASN A 159 9.74 -7.86 21.98
C ASN A 159 11.17 -8.29 21.62
N ARG A 160 11.87 -7.63 20.67
CA ARG A 160 13.23 -8.05 20.25
C ARG A 160 14.27 -8.03 21.38
N GLY A 161 14.00 -7.31 22.46
CA GLY A 161 14.78 -7.29 23.71
C GLY A 161 14.06 -7.86 24.93
N ALA A 162 12.81 -8.31 24.79
CA ALA A 162 11.99 -8.83 25.87
C ALA A 162 12.27 -10.30 26.16
N LYS A 163 12.46 -10.65 27.44
CA LYS A 163 12.68 -12.04 27.89
C LYS A 163 11.43 -12.68 28.47
N GLU A 164 10.83 -12.04 29.46
CA GLU A 164 9.74 -12.63 30.25
C GLU A 164 8.40 -11.95 29.99
N THR A 165 8.39 -10.62 29.91
CA THR A 165 7.19 -9.81 29.67
C THR A 165 7.22 -9.19 28.27
N PRO A 166 6.13 -9.25 27.49
CA PRO A 166 6.06 -8.58 26.21
C PRO A 166 6.20 -7.06 26.40
N GLY A 167 6.87 -6.41 25.46
CA GLY A 167 6.98 -4.96 25.44
C GLY A 167 5.64 -4.31 25.09
N GLU A 168 5.40 -3.14 25.68
CA GLU A 168 4.22 -2.33 25.41
C GLU A 168 4.53 -1.20 24.42
N TYR A 169 3.54 -0.85 23.59
CA TYR A 169 3.56 0.33 22.75
C TYR A 169 2.23 1.09 22.89
N PRO A 170 2.18 2.38 22.52
CA PRO A 170 0.96 3.17 22.66
C PRO A 170 -0.20 2.58 21.84
N PRO A 171 -1.43 2.50 22.35
CA PRO A 171 -2.53 1.82 21.66
C PRO A 171 -2.97 2.51 20.37
N TRP A 172 -2.70 3.80 20.20
CA TRP A 172 -2.96 4.53 18.97
C TRP A 172 -1.95 4.22 17.85
N LEU A 173 -0.76 3.69 18.18
CA LEU A 173 0.34 3.58 17.22
C LEU A 173 0.03 2.57 16.10
N GLY A 174 -0.58 1.43 16.44
CA GLY A 174 -0.92 0.40 15.45
C GLY A 174 -1.91 0.89 14.42
N ASP A 175 -3.03 1.46 14.88
CA ASP A 175 -4.05 2.06 14.01
C ASP A 175 -3.51 3.24 13.21
N GLY A 176 -2.68 4.07 13.84
CA GLY A 176 -2.08 5.24 13.21
C GLY A 176 -1.09 4.90 12.10
N LEU A 177 -0.18 3.95 12.33
CA LEU A 177 0.74 3.48 11.30
C LEU A 177 0.02 2.72 10.19
N ALA A 178 -0.97 1.89 10.51
CA ALA A 178 -1.78 1.23 9.49
C ALA A 178 -2.49 2.24 8.58
N ALA A 179 -3.07 3.29 9.16
CA ALA A 179 -3.69 4.38 8.42
C ALA A 179 -2.69 5.19 7.59
N HIS A 180 -1.50 5.44 8.13
CA HIS A 180 -0.41 6.09 7.40
C HIS A 180 0.00 5.27 6.18
N LEU A 181 0.23 3.96 6.33
CA LEU A 181 0.58 3.07 5.22
C LEU A 181 -0.53 3.00 4.16
N GLU A 182 -1.79 2.99 4.57
CA GLU A 182 -2.92 3.09 3.64
C GLU A 182 -2.93 4.40 2.87
N SER A 183 -2.62 5.52 3.52
CA SER A 183 -2.50 6.82 2.86
C SER A 183 -1.38 6.88 1.82
N LEU A 184 -0.34 6.04 2.00
CA LEU A 184 0.75 5.84 1.05
C LEU A 184 0.41 4.84 -0.07
N GLY A 185 -0.75 4.19 -0.01
CA GLY A 185 -1.23 3.27 -1.04
C GLY A 185 -0.78 1.81 -0.88
N ILE A 186 -0.40 1.35 0.32
CA ILE A 186 -0.02 -0.08 0.54
C ILE A 186 -1.11 -1.05 0.07
N GLY A 187 -2.39 -0.67 0.18
CA GLY A 187 -3.53 -1.50 -0.25
C GLY A 187 -3.56 -1.77 -1.76
N GLU A 188 -2.85 -0.97 -2.56
CA GLU A 188 -2.66 -1.19 -4.00
C GLU A 188 -1.54 -2.20 -4.29
N LEU A 189 -0.62 -2.36 -3.34
CA LEU A 189 0.48 -3.31 -3.39
C LEU A 189 0.08 -4.66 -2.79
N MET A 190 -1.15 -4.86 -2.34
CA MET A 190 -1.60 -6.19 -1.91
C MET A 190 -1.89 -7.08 -3.12
N VAL A 191 -1.54 -8.37 -3.02
CA VAL A 191 -1.82 -9.34 -4.10
C VAL A 191 -3.15 -10.01 -3.80
N ASP A 192 -4.08 -9.93 -4.74
CA ASP A 192 -5.33 -10.69 -4.73
C ASP A 192 -5.24 -11.79 -5.80
N PRO A 193 -5.51 -13.07 -5.45
CA PRO A 193 -5.37 -14.21 -6.35
C PRO A 193 -6.23 -14.12 -7.62
N PHE A 194 -7.33 -13.37 -7.61
CA PHE A 194 -8.25 -13.25 -8.76
C PHE A 194 -8.13 -11.93 -9.52
N SER A 195 -7.33 -11.00 -9.01
CA SER A 195 -7.07 -9.73 -9.67
C SER A 195 -5.94 -9.90 -10.69
N GLY A 196 -6.29 -9.95 -11.99
CA GLY A 196 -5.35 -10.04 -13.13
C GLY A 196 -4.43 -8.81 -13.35
N GLY A 197 -4.00 -8.16 -12.27
CA GLY A 197 -3.12 -7.01 -12.25
C GLY A 197 -3.32 -6.16 -11.00
N THR A 198 -2.24 -5.72 -10.36
CA THR A 198 -2.24 -4.64 -9.38
C THR A 198 -2.76 -3.37 -10.04
N ARG A 199 -4.06 -3.09 -9.92
CA ARG A 199 -4.62 -1.80 -10.32
C ARG A 199 -4.26 -0.80 -9.23
N LEU A 200 -3.22 -0.01 -9.48
CA LEU A 200 -2.91 1.16 -8.68
C LEU A 200 -4.07 2.16 -8.78
N ARG A 201 -4.84 2.32 -7.71
CA ARG A 201 -5.93 3.29 -7.61
C ARG A 201 -5.60 4.30 -6.52
N ARG A 202 -4.98 5.40 -6.96
CA ARG A 202 -4.68 6.65 -6.24
C ARG A 202 -5.42 6.83 -4.91
N HIS A 203 -4.67 7.09 -3.85
CA HIS A 203 -5.18 7.70 -2.62
C HIS A 203 -5.13 9.25 -2.66
N ASP A 204 -5.57 9.87 -3.76
CA ASP A 204 -5.63 11.33 -3.88
C ASP A 204 -6.61 11.91 -2.87
N GLY A 205 -6.19 12.97 -2.16
CA GLY A 205 -7.06 13.67 -1.22
C GLY A 205 -7.25 13.02 0.15
N PHE A 206 -6.44 11.99 0.53
CA PHE A 206 -6.51 11.41 1.88
C PHE A 206 -6.50 12.50 2.95
N GLN A 207 -5.50 13.37 2.91
CA GLN A 207 -5.33 14.44 3.90
C GLN A 207 -6.49 15.43 3.90
N SER A 208 -7.02 15.78 2.73
CA SER A 208 -8.18 16.66 2.61
C SER A 208 -9.44 16.02 3.19
N ALA A 209 -9.66 14.73 2.90
CA ALA A 209 -10.78 13.96 3.44
C ALA A 209 -10.65 13.75 4.96
N LEU A 210 -9.45 13.48 5.46
CA LEU A 210 -9.14 13.41 6.89
C LEU A 210 -9.44 14.73 7.58
N ARG A 211 -8.97 15.85 7.01
CA ARG A 211 -9.25 17.20 7.52
C ARG A 211 -10.73 17.50 7.58
N GLU A 212 -11.49 17.16 6.53
CA GLU A 212 -12.93 17.37 6.50
C GLU A 212 -13.65 16.55 7.59
N ARG A 213 -13.22 15.30 7.83
CA ARG A 213 -13.77 14.47 8.93
C ARG A 213 -13.45 15.07 10.30
N LEU A 214 -12.20 15.47 10.54
CA LEU A 214 -11.77 16.09 11.80
C LEU A 214 -12.33 17.50 12.02
N ARG A 215 -12.81 18.18 10.97
CA ARG A 215 -13.56 19.45 11.10
C ARG A 215 -14.96 19.24 11.66
N ARG A 216 -15.60 18.11 11.34
CA ARG A 216 -16.98 17.81 11.74
C ARG A 216 -17.09 17.25 13.15
N THR A 217 -16.01 16.65 13.65
CA THR A 217 -15.98 16.00 14.95
C THR A 217 -14.73 16.42 15.69
N PRO A 218 -14.83 16.92 16.95
CA PRO A 218 -13.67 17.32 17.72
C PRO A 218 -12.66 16.17 17.82
N SER A 219 -11.39 16.50 17.66
CA SER A 219 -10.31 15.51 17.75
C SER A 219 -10.18 15.00 19.20
N LEU A 220 -9.77 13.74 19.33
CA LEU A 220 -9.55 13.13 20.63
C LEU A 220 -8.32 13.74 21.33
N THR A 221 -8.35 13.83 22.66
CA THR A 221 -7.17 14.18 23.46
C THR A 221 -6.13 13.06 23.41
N LEU A 222 -4.88 13.33 23.78
CA LEU A 222 -3.88 12.27 23.87
C LEU A 222 -4.28 11.21 24.91
N ASP A 223 -4.93 11.64 25.99
CA ASP A 223 -5.45 10.74 27.03
C ASP A 223 -6.49 9.76 26.46
N GLN A 224 -7.47 10.27 25.69
CA GLN A 224 -8.47 9.42 25.02
C GLN A 224 -7.85 8.49 23.97
N LEU A 225 -6.81 8.93 23.27
CA LEU A 225 -6.04 8.08 22.35
C LEU A 225 -5.21 7.02 23.09
N SER A 226 -4.76 7.34 24.30
CA SER A 226 -3.93 6.48 25.15
C SER A 226 -4.76 5.44 25.92
N PHE A 227 -6.04 5.71 26.13
CA PHE A 227 -6.97 4.85 26.85
C PHE A 227 -8.29 4.72 26.06
N PRO A 228 -8.27 3.98 24.94
CA PRO A 228 -9.45 3.81 24.10
C PRO A 228 -10.61 3.13 24.85
N THR A 229 -11.83 3.64 24.64
CA THR A 229 -13.04 3.05 25.21
C THR A 229 -13.25 1.62 24.69
N PRO A 230 -13.47 0.61 25.56
CA PRO A 230 -13.79 -0.73 25.11
C PRO A 230 -15.16 -0.76 24.41
N GLY A 231 -15.30 -1.61 23.38
CA GLY A 231 -16.59 -1.78 22.70
C GLY A 231 -17.01 -0.62 21.79
N MET A 232 -16.06 0.21 21.32
CA MET A 232 -16.34 1.28 20.35
C MET A 232 -17.11 0.78 19.14
N ASP A 233 -18.15 1.52 18.77
CA ASP A 233 -18.90 1.31 17.54
C ASP A 233 -18.04 1.60 16.28
N PRO A 234 -18.49 1.21 15.07
CA PRO A 234 -17.70 1.42 13.85
C PRO A 234 -17.36 2.88 13.55
N ILE A 235 -18.23 3.83 13.89
CA ILE A 235 -18.04 5.28 13.65
C ILE A 235 -16.97 5.81 14.61
N GLN A 236 -17.09 5.50 15.90
CA GLN A 236 -16.12 5.83 16.94
C GLN A 236 -14.75 5.24 16.60
N ARG A 237 -14.70 3.98 16.16
CA ARG A 237 -13.45 3.32 15.75
C ARG A 237 -12.81 4.00 14.53
N SER A 238 -13.62 4.47 13.58
CA SER A 238 -13.08 5.24 12.45
C SER A 238 -12.55 6.60 12.87
N HIS A 239 -13.24 7.30 13.78
CA HIS A 239 -12.78 8.59 14.31
C HIS A 239 -11.50 8.45 15.14
N TYR A 240 -11.42 7.42 15.99
CA TYR A 240 -10.22 7.07 16.74
C TYR A 240 -9.03 6.86 15.80
N ARG A 241 -9.21 6.06 14.76
CA ARG A 241 -8.16 5.82 13.77
C ARG A 241 -7.75 7.08 13.00
N ASP A 242 -8.69 7.94 12.65
CA ASP A 242 -8.38 9.22 11.99
C ASP A 242 -7.51 10.11 12.87
N CYS A 243 -7.83 10.20 14.18
CA CYS A 243 -7.01 10.92 15.15
C CYS A 243 -5.63 10.25 15.34
N ALA A 244 -5.59 8.93 15.49
CA ALA A 244 -4.36 8.15 15.62
C ALA A 244 -3.44 8.28 14.40
N HIS A 245 -4.02 8.32 13.20
CA HIS A 245 -3.31 8.58 11.97
C HIS A 245 -2.65 9.95 12.01
N LEU A 246 -3.42 11.01 12.27
CA LEU A 246 -2.87 12.36 12.33
C LEU A 246 -1.75 12.46 13.36
N LEU A 247 -1.96 11.95 14.58
CA LEU A 247 -0.95 11.94 15.64
C LEU A 247 0.34 11.24 15.18
N THR A 248 0.21 10.05 14.59
CA THR A 248 1.36 9.29 14.09
C THR A 248 2.10 10.04 13.00
N THR A 249 1.37 10.60 12.04
CA THR A 249 1.94 11.38 10.94
C THR A 249 2.68 12.59 11.47
N GLU A 250 2.11 13.37 12.38
CA GLU A 250 2.77 14.53 12.98
C GLU A 250 4.05 14.13 13.75
N LEU A 251 4.04 13.02 14.50
CA LEU A 251 5.23 12.50 15.19
C LEU A 251 6.33 12.07 14.21
N LEU A 252 5.97 11.48 13.07
CA LEU A 252 6.92 11.12 12.01
C LEU A 252 7.49 12.35 11.29
N HIS A 253 6.78 13.48 11.28
CA HIS A 253 7.26 14.73 10.67
C HIS A 253 8.16 15.56 11.60
N LEU A 254 8.22 15.25 12.90
CA LEU A 254 9.20 15.84 13.80
C LEU A 254 10.63 15.55 13.32
N GLU A 255 11.58 16.40 13.71
CA GLU A 255 12.98 16.17 13.39
C GLU A 255 13.41 14.78 13.89
N ARG A 256 14.00 13.95 13.03
CA ARG A 256 14.35 12.55 13.37
C ARG A 256 13.18 11.71 13.92
N GLY A 257 11.93 12.10 13.69
CA GLY A 257 10.71 11.42 14.17
C GLY A 257 10.70 9.91 13.94
N PRO A 258 10.99 9.40 12.72
CA PRO A 258 11.07 7.96 12.47
C PRO A 258 12.09 7.22 13.34
N ALA A 259 13.27 7.82 13.53
CA ALA A 259 14.33 7.23 14.33
C ALA A 259 13.96 7.19 15.82
N ARG A 260 13.22 8.19 16.31
CA ARG A 260 12.71 8.23 17.68
C ARG A 260 11.59 7.24 17.90
N MET A 261 10.66 7.12 16.95
CA MET A 261 9.62 6.09 16.98
C MET A 261 10.25 4.69 17.03
N ALA A 262 11.27 4.45 16.20
CA ALA A 262 12.04 3.21 16.22
C ALA A 262 12.78 2.98 17.55
N GLN A 263 13.36 4.02 18.15
CA GLN A 263 14.01 3.95 19.47
C GLN A 263 13.01 3.58 20.56
N MET A 264 11.84 4.23 20.59
CA MET A 264 10.76 3.91 21.55
C MET A 264 10.38 2.43 21.48
N LEU A 265 10.16 1.90 20.28
CA LEU A 265 9.81 0.49 20.10
C LEU A 265 10.93 -0.44 20.59
N ARG A 266 12.19 -0.13 20.29
CA ARG A 266 13.34 -0.94 20.71
C ARG A 266 13.58 -0.91 22.22
N HIS A 267 13.35 0.22 22.87
CA HIS A 267 13.54 0.37 24.32
C HIS A 267 12.31 -0.04 25.12
N SER A 268 11.18 -0.34 24.47
CA SER A 268 9.94 -0.78 25.13
C SER A 268 10.16 -1.83 26.25
N PRO A 269 10.95 -2.91 26.06
CA PRO A 269 11.18 -3.91 27.12
C PRO A 269 11.94 -3.40 28.34
N ALA A 270 12.68 -2.28 28.22
CA ALA A 270 13.41 -1.68 29.32
C ALA A 270 12.52 -0.78 30.21
N HIS A 271 11.27 -0.55 29.78
CA HIS A 271 10.32 0.32 30.46
C HIS A 271 9.09 -0.45 30.91
N LEU A 272 8.58 -0.10 32.09
CA LEU A 272 7.37 -0.73 32.65
C LEU A 272 6.07 -0.27 31.98
N ASN A 273 6.12 0.81 31.20
CA ASN A 273 5.00 1.33 30.43
C ASN A 273 5.50 2.05 29.19
N TRP A 274 4.63 2.17 28.20
CA TRP A 274 4.99 2.84 26.95
C TRP A 274 5.24 4.34 27.13
N GLN A 275 4.62 5.02 28.11
CA GLN A 275 4.78 6.48 28.29
C GLN A 275 6.23 6.85 28.63
N THR A 276 6.87 6.07 29.49
CA THR A 276 8.27 6.28 29.88
C THR A 276 9.22 6.02 28.71
N GLY A 277 8.98 4.97 27.93
CA GLY A 277 9.75 4.73 26.69
C GLY A 277 9.53 5.80 25.62
N PHE A 278 8.31 6.35 25.52
CA PHE A 278 8.01 7.47 24.63
C PHE A 278 8.78 8.72 25.04
N LEU A 279 8.74 9.11 26.31
CA LEU A 279 9.45 10.30 26.80
C LEU A 279 10.98 10.15 26.73
N ASP A 280 11.52 8.94 26.91
CA ASP A 280 12.95 8.68 26.69
C ASP A 280 13.35 8.93 25.22
N ALA A 281 12.56 8.39 24.28
CA ALA A 281 12.86 8.51 22.86
C ALA A 281 12.64 9.92 22.30
N PHE A 282 11.63 10.65 22.80
CA PHE A 282 11.28 12.00 22.36
C PHE A 282 11.70 13.10 23.36
N GLN A 283 12.66 12.79 24.24
CA GLN A 283 13.13 13.70 25.30
C GLN A 283 13.50 15.11 24.82
N PRO A 284 14.14 15.31 23.65
CA PRO A 284 14.51 16.65 23.20
C PRO A 284 13.31 17.58 22.92
N GLU A 285 12.15 17.02 22.56
CA GLU A 285 10.92 17.73 22.24
C GLU A 285 9.97 17.76 23.42
N PHE A 286 9.88 16.65 24.16
CA PHE A 286 8.89 16.44 25.20
C PHE A 286 9.55 16.00 26.50
N LYS A 287 9.45 16.85 27.53
CA LYS A 287 9.96 16.51 28.86
C LYS A 287 8.93 15.77 29.70
N ARG A 288 7.65 15.99 29.43
CA ARG A 288 6.50 15.43 30.16
C ARG A 288 5.37 15.12 29.20
N MET A 289 4.49 14.18 29.56
CA MET A 289 3.28 13.88 28.77
C MET A 289 2.37 15.11 28.58
N ALA A 290 2.35 16.04 29.53
CA ALA A 290 1.61 17.29 29.40
C ALA A 290 2.16 18.20 28.28
N ASP A 291 3.45 18.09 27.94
CA ASP A 291 4.03 18.82 26.80
C ASP A 291 3.55 18.19 25.48
N VAL A 292 3.41 16.86 25.45
CA VAL A 292 2.87 16.11 24.31
C VAL A 292 1.41 16.46 24.07
N GLU A 293 0.58 16.52 25.12
CA GLU A 293 -0.83 16.92 25.03
C GLU A 293 -0.98 18.34 24.47
N LYS A 294 -0.16 19.29 24.95
CA LYS A 294 -0.15 20.67 24.44
C LYS A 294 0.26 20.73 22.98
N TRP A 295 1.35 20.05 22.63
CA TRP A 295 1.81 19.97 21.25
C TRP A 295 0.74 19.36 20.35
N TRP A 296 0.11 18.26 20.77
CA TRP A 296 -0.95 17.60 20.04
C TRP A 296 -2.13 18.52 19.78
N ALA A 297 -2.62 19.23 20.81
CA ALA A 297 -3.72 20.19 20.66
C ALA A 297 -3.39 21.30 19.64
N VAL A 298 -2.14 21.79 19.63
CA VAL A 298 -1.67 22.76 18.64
C VAL A 298 -1.57 22.16 17.24
N SER A 299 -1.04 20.94 17.10
CA SER A 299 -0.92 20.24 15.81
C SER A 299 -2.29 20.00 15.18
N VAL A 300 -3.29 19.59 15.98
CA VAL A 300 -4.68 19.46 15.54
C VAL A 300 -5.24 20.80 15.07
N ALA A 301 -5.10 21.85 15.89
CA ALA A 301 -5.60 23.18 15.54
C ALA A 301 -4.94 23.73 14.27
N HIS A 302 -3.64 23.51 14.10
CA HIS A 302 -2.89 23.86 12.89
C HIS A 302 -3.40 23.07 11.68
N PHE A 303 -3.54 21.75 11.82
CA PHE A 303 -4.02 20.87 10.75
C PHE A 303 -5.43 21.23 10.28
N ILE A 304 -6.34 21.55 11.21
CA ILE A 304 -7.74 21.90 10.92
C ILE A 304 -7.87 23.35 10.41
N GLY A 305 -7.17 24.28 11.06
CA GLY A 305 -7.34 25.73 10.93
C GLY A 305 -6.62 26.35 9.72
N MET A 306 -5.62 25.68 9.16
CA MET A 306 -5.01 26.16 7.92
C MET A 306 -5.94 25.83 6.72
N GLU A 307 -6.61 26.84 6.17
CA GLU A 307 -7.43 26.70 4.96
C GLU A 307 -6.61 26.42 3.69
N LYS A 308 -5.29 26.69 3.67
CA LYS A 308 -4.36 26.42 2.55
C LYS A 308 -2.87 26.25 2.95
N PRO A 309 -2.45 25.24 3.73
CA PRO A 309 -1.04 25.05 4.07
C PRO A 309 -0.28 24.07 3.16
N ASN A 310 -0.98 23.42 2.21
CA ASN A 310 -0.36 22.38 1.38
C ASN A 310 0.07 22.91 0.00
N GLU A 311 0.18 24.23 -0.17
CA GLU A 311 0.90 24.80 -1.31
C GLU A 311 2.39 24.52 -1.10
N LEU A 312 2.87 23.47 -1.77
CA LEU A 312 4.29 23.19 -1.92
C LEU A 312 4.99 24.46 -2.34
N THR A 313 6.15 24.72 -1.75
CA THR A 313 7.00 25.81 -2.22
C THR A 313 7.30 25.62 -3.72
N LEU A 314 7.60 26.71 -4.44
CA LEU A 314 7.95 26.63 -5.86
C LEU A 314 9.05 25.58 -6.16
N PRO A 315 10.16 25.47 -5.41
CA PRO A 315 11.17 24.44 -5.64
C PRO A 315 10.66 23.01 -5.39
N GLU A 316 9.85 22.79 -4.34
CA GLU A 316 9.25 21.47 -4.06
C GLU A 316 8.23 21.05 -5.12
N SER A 317 7.43 22.01 -5.59
CA SER A 317 6.48 21.87 -6.70
C SER A 317 7.18 21.38 -7.98
N LEU A 318 8.33 21.98 -8.31
CA LEU A 318 9.12 21.63 -9.49
C LEU A 318 9.86 20.29 -9.31
N ALA A 319 10.32 19.98 -8.10
CA ALA A 319 10.94 18.69 -7.78
C ALA A 319 9.94 17.53 -7.91
N GLN A 320 8.73 17.65 -7.34
CA GLN A 320 7.70 16.62 -7.47
C GLN A 320 7.22 16.47 -8.91
N LEU A 321 7.08 17.57 -9.66
CA LEU A 321 6.75 17.51 -11.08
C LEU A 321 7.80 16.72 -11.87
N ARG A 322 9.11 16.93 -11.62
CA ARG A 322 10.19 16.17 -12.26
C ARG A 322 10.13 14.69 -11.93
N GLU A 323 9.88 14.33 -10.67
CA GLU A 323 9.77 12.93 -10.25
C GLU A 323 8.60 12.21 -10.94
N ILE A 324 7.46 12.88 -11.10
CA ILE A 324 6.29 12.32 -11.79
C ILE A 324 6.58 12.06 -13.27
N LEU A 325 7.38 12.91 -13.91
CA LEU A 325 7.69 12.82 -15.34
C LEU A 325 8.74 11.75 -15.68
N VAL A 326 9.30 11.05 -14.68
CA VAL A 326 10.28 9.97 -14.89
C VAL A 326 9.66 8.61 -14.57
N VAL A 327 9.81 7.63 -15.47
CA VAL A 327 9.32 6.26 -15.31
C VAL A 327 10.42 5.34 -14.75
N PRO A 328 10.29 4.81 -13.52
CA PRO A 328 11.22 3.81 -13.02
C PRO A 328 10.92 2.45 -13.67
N VAL A 329 11.93 1.86 -14.29
CA VAL A 329 11.85 0.62 -15.06
C VAL A 329 12.80 -0.39 -14.45
N GLN A 330 12.30 -1.59 -14.20
CA GLN A 330 13.09 -2.71 -13.74
C GLN A 330 13.68 -3.44 -14.94
N VAL A 331 14.96 -3.23 -15.23
CA VAL A 331 15.66 -3.93 -16.32
C VAL A 331 16.32 -5.17 -15.73
N ARG A 332 15.87 -6.34 -16.18
CA ARG A 332 16.49 -7.62 -15.82
C ARG A 332 17.74 -7.81 -16.66
N ASN A 333 18.90 -7.85 -16.01
CA ASN A 333 20.15 -8.12 -16.72
C ASN A 333 20.24 -9.63 -17.02
N ALA A 334 20.25 -10.00 -18.31
CA ALA A 334 20.19 -11.39 -18.76
C ALA A 334 21.41 -12.23 -18.32
N ALA A 335 22.54 -11.58 -18.04
CA ALA A 335 23.78 -12.26 -17.65
C ALA A 335 23.91 -12.56 -16.16
N THR A 336 23.27 -11.76 -15.29
CA THR A 336 23.45 -11.85 -13.82
C THR A 336 22.15 -12.07 -13.05
N GLY A 337 20.99 -11.99 -13.71
CA GLY A 337 19.68 -12.15 -13.06
C GLY A 337 19.30 -11.00 -12.11
N VAL A 338 20.16 -10.00 -11.94
CA VAL A 338 19.92 -8.82 -11.09
C VAL A 338 19.01 -7.84 -11.81
N THR A 339 17.96 -7.41 -11.12
CA THR A 339 17.02 -6.40 -11.59
C THR A 339 17.51 -5.01 -11.18
N ASN A 340 18.03 -4.24 -12.13
CA ASN A 340 18.41 -2.85 -11.87
C ASN A 340 17.24 -1.90 -12.16
N ARG A 341 16.99 -0.97 -11.24
CA ARG A 341 16.07 0.16 -11.47
C ARG A 341 16.78 1.18 -12.37
N SER A 342 16.27 1.39 -13.57
CA SER A 342 16.68 2.45 -14.48
C SER A 342 15.57 3.49 -14.61
N LEU A 343 15.92 4.76 -14.69
CA LEU A 343 14.97 5.86 -14.87
C LEU A 343 14.87 6.17 -16.37
N VAL A 344 13.66 6.07 -16.93
CA VAL A 344 13.38 6.37 -18.35
C VAL A 344 12.47 7.59 -18.44
N ASP A 345 12.82 8.53 -19.29
CA ASP A 345 12.00 9.72 -19.57
C ASP A 345 10.66 9.31 -20.20
N LEU A 346 9.57 9.96 -19.79
CA LEU A 346 8.23 9.73 -20.32
C LEU A 346 8.16 9.86 -21.83
N GLN A 347 8.93 10.78 -22.42
CA GLN A 347 8.98 10.96 -23.88
C GLN A 347 9.58 9.74 -24.58
N LYS A 348 10.65 9.19 -24.00
CA LYS A 348 11.31 7.98 -24.51
C LYS A 348 10.41 6.75 -24.35
N ALA A 349 9.68 6.66 -23.25
CA ALA A 349 8.68 5.62 -23.04
C ALA A 349 7.54 5.69 -24.06
N ILE A 350 7.03 6.90 -24.38
CA ILE A 350 5.98 7.08 -25.39
C ILE A 350 6.43 6.68 -26.80
N SER A 351 7.71 6.86 -27.13
CA SER A 351 8.23 6.49 -28.46
C SER A 351 8.59 5.02 -28.63
N GLU A 352 9.07 4.37 -27.56
CA GLU A 352 9.72 3.05 -27.67
C GLU A 352 8.85 1.89 -27.15
N TRP A 353 7.83 2.16 -26.32
CA TRP A 353 7.14 1.11 -25.58
C TRP A 353 5.83 0.66 -26.23
N ASP A 354 5.47 -0.59 -25.99
CA ASP A 354 4.23 -1.20 -26.46
C ASP A 354 3.00 -0.49 -25.84
N PRO A 355 1.98 -0.09 -26.63
CA PRO A 355 0.70 0.41 -26.15
C PRO A 355 0.13 -0.24 -24.90
N ASP A 356 0.10 -1.57 -24.86
CA ASP A 356 -0.60 -2.31 -23.80
C ASP A 356 0.13 -2.18 -22.45
N GLN A 357 1.44 -1.95 -22.49
CA GLN A 357 2.28 -1.72 -21.31
C GLN A 357 2.34 -0.24 -20.92
N LEU A 358 2.26 0.65 -21.90
CA LEU A 358 2.41 2.10 -21.74
C LEU A 358 1.15 2.76 -21.18
N ASP A 359 -0.03 2.37 -21.64
CA ASP A 359 -1.31 2.96 -21.24
C ASP A 359 -1.55 2.97 -19.72
N PRO A 360 -1.34 1.87 -18.95
CA PRO A 360 -1.49 1.90 -17.50
C PRO A 360 -0.48 2.83 -16.81
N ILE A 361 0.72 2.99 -17.37
CA ILE A 361 1.77 3.87 -16.84
C ILE A 361 1.42 5.34 -17.10
N LEU A 362 0.95 5.68 -18.30
CA LEU A 362 0.50 7.04 -18.63
C LEU A 362 -0.72 7.43 -17.79
N GLN A 363 -1.66 6.50 -17.60
CA GLN A 363 -2.78 6.71 -16.70
C GLN A 363 -2.27 7.01 -15.29
N LYS A 364 -1.29 6.27 -14.77
CA LYS A 364 -0.65 6.55 -13.47
C LYS A 364 0.02 7.93 -13.39
N ARG A 365 0.58 8.47 -14.49
CA ARG A 365 1.21 9.81 -14.49
C ARG A 365 0.22 10.96 -14.58
N ILE A 366 -0.77 10.86 -15.47
CA ILE A 366 -1.94 11.76 -15.50
C ILE A 366 -2.53 11.88 -14.10
N ASN A 367 -2.57 10.72 -13.45
CA ASN A 367 -3.10 10.58 -12.13
C ASN A 367 -2.32 11.36 -11.06
N GLN A 368 -1.00 11.23 -11.04
CA GLN A 368 -0.14 11.96 -10.13
C GLN A 368 -0.10 13.47 -10.42
N LEU A 369 -0.19 13.87 -11.69
CA LEU A 369 -0.26 15.29 -12.07
C LEU A 369 -1.54 15.96 -11.55
N GLN A 370 -2.68 15.28 -11.64
CA GLN A 370 -3.95 15.79 -11.12
C GLN A 370 -3.92 15.91 -9.58
N ALA A 371 -3.25 14.98 -8.88
CA ALA A 371 -3.04 15.06 -7.43
C ALA A 371 -2.18 16.28 -7.06
N LEU A 372 -1.08 16.48 -7.80
CA LEU A 372 -0.15 17.59 -7.61
C LEU A 372 -0.84 18.94 -7.82
N GLN A 373 -1.84 19.03 -8.72
CA GLN A 373 -2.56 20.26 -9.04
C GLN A 373 -3.21 20.94 -7.81
N TRP A 374 -3.59 20.17 -6.79
CA TRP A 374 -4.22 20.69 -5.55
C TRP A 374 -3.23 21.18 -4.51
N ARG A 375 -1.94 20.90 -4.71
CA ARG A 375 -0.85 21.19 -3.76
C ARG A 375 0.22 22.09 -4.38
N VAL A 376 0.22 22.30 -5.68
CA VAL A 376 1.28 23.04 -6.36
C VAL A 376 1.05 24.54 -6.20
N GLY A 377 2.12 25.31 -5.98
CA GLY A 377 2.04 26.76 -5.94
C GLY A 377 1.45 27.35 -7.23
N THR A 378 0.72 28.46 -7.11
CA THR A 378 -0.03 29.12 -8.20
C THR A 378 0.77 29.34 -9.50
N ARG A 379 2.08 29.54 -9.41
CA ARG A 379 2.99 29.76 -10.55
C ARG A 379 3.22 28.51 -11.42
N VAL A 380 3.01 27.30 -10.88
CA VAL A 380 3.23 26.01 -11.57
C VAL A 380 1.90 25.28 -11.86
N THR A 381 0.78 25.73 -11.29
CA THR A 381 -0.56 25.15 -11.49
C THR A 381 -0.95 25.06 -12.97
N GLY A 382 -0.71 26.13 -13.73
CA GLY A 382 -0.98 26.15 -15.17
C GLY A 382 -0.14 25.14 -15.95
N LEU A 383 1.12 24.94 -15.55
CA LEU A 383 2.04 23.99 -16.19
C LEU A 383 1.62 22.53 -15.93
N VAL A 384 1.29 22.19 -14.67
CA VAL A 384 0.82 20.85 -14.29
C VAL A 384 -0.46 20.47 -15.05
N ALA A 385 -1.41 21.40 -15.16
CA ALA A 385 -2.65 21.20 -15.91
C ALA A 385 -2.39 20.93 -17.41
N GLN A 386 -1.41 21.62 -18.01
CA GLN A 386 -1.06 21.43 -19.42
C GLN A 386 -0.39 20.08 -19.69
N TYR A 387 0.46 19.58 -18.77
CA TYR A 387 0.99 18.21 -18.87
C TYR A 387 -0.13 17.18 -18.77
N GLN A 388 -1.03 17.34 -17.81
CA GLN A 388 -2.17 16.44 -17.62
C GLN A 388 -3.06 16.37 -18.86
N ASN A 389 -3.42 17.52 -19.42
CA ASN A 389 -4.27 17.62 -20.61
C ASN A 389 -3.61 16.99 -21.84
N THR A 390 -2.31 17.21 -22.01
CA THR A 390 -1.53 16.64 -23.12
C THR A 390 -1.52 15.11 -23.09
N LEU A 391 -1.26 14.53 -21.92
CA LEU A 391 -1.23 13.08 -21.73
C LEU A 391 -2.63 12.45 -21.81
N SER A 392 -3.65 13.10 -21.24
CA SER A 392 -5.03 12.62 -21.30
C SER A 392 -5.58 12.66 -22.73
N GLY A 393 -5.29 13.73 -23.46
CA GLY A 393 -5.63 13.86 -24.88
C GLY A 393 -4.96 12.80 -25.74
N TYR A 394 -3.67 12.51 -25.50
CA TYR A 394 -2.97 11.41 -26.17
C TYR A 394 -3.64 10.05 -25.92
N LEU A 395 -3.97 9.70 -24.67
CA LEU A 395 -4.65 8.44 -24.36
C LEU A 395 -6.05 8.35 -24.98
N ALA A 396 -6.81 9.46 -24.99
CA ALA A 396 -8.14 9.50 -25.58
C ALA A 396 -8.11 9.37 -27.11
N GLU A 397 -7.26 10.15 -27.80
CA GLU A 397 -7.07 10.11 -29.25
C GLU A 397 -6.49 8.76 -29.71
N ARG A 398 -5.69 8.09 -28.87
CA ARG A 398 -5.17 6.75 -29.19
C ARG A 398 -6.24 5.66 -29.11
N LYS A 399 -7.12 5.71 -28.11
CA LYS A 399 -8.22 4.74 -27.95
C LYS A 399 -9.24 4.82 -29.09
N THR A 400 -9.48 6.02 -29.62
CA THR A 400 -10.37 6.20 -30.79
C THR A 400 -9.74 5.73 -32.10
N VAL A 401 -8.41 5.82 -32.23
CA VAL A 401 -7.65 5.26 -33.36
C VAL A 401 -7.56 3.73 -33.26
N GLY A 402 -7.50 3.17 -32.05
CA GLY A 402 -7.42 1.72 -31.79
C GLY A 402 -8.74 0.95 -31.95
N THR A 403 -9.90 1.60 -31.78
CA THR A 403 -11.23 0.98 -31.97
C THR A 403 -11.71 0.91 -33.43
N SER A 404 -11.01 1.56 -34.37
CA SER A 404 -11.26 1.40 -35.81
C SER A 404 -10.55 0.15 -36.36
N THR A 405 -10.95 -1.03 -35.91
CA THR A 405 -10.75 -2.27 -36.67
C THR A 405 -12.00 -2.56 -37.48
N SER A 406 -12.17 -1.79 -38.57
CA SER A 406 -12.82 -2.30 -39.77
C SER A 406 -11.73 -2.86 -40.69
N HIS A 407 -12.02 -4.01 -41.28
CA HIS A 407 -11.13 -4.82 -42.11
C HIS A 407 -10.42 -4.04 -43.23
N ARG A 408 -9.14 -3.68 -43.03
CA ARG A 408 -8.03 -3.80 -44.00
C ARG A 408 -6.81 -3.02 -43.50
N ALA A 409 -5.71 -3.74 -43.34
CA ALA A 409 -4.33 -3.30 -43.30
C ALA A 409 -4.06 -1.79 -43.52
N GLN A 410 -3.95 -1.02 -42.43
CA GLN A 410 -2.95 0.05 -42.20
C GLN A 410 -3.17 0.80 -40.85
N PRO A 411 -2.60 0.34 -39.71
CA PRO A 411 -2.64 1.08 -38.44
C PRO A 411 -1.45 2.05 -38.23
N GLY A 412 -0.67 2.37 -39.27
CA GLY A 412 0.69 2.92 -39.10
C GLY A 412 0.88 4.44 -39.16
N ALA A 413 0.05 5.17 -39.91
CA ALA A 413 0.31 6.58 -40.22
C ALA A 413 -0.24 7.55 -39.15
N ASN A 414 -1.50 7.37 -38.75
CA ASN A 414 -2.17 8.27 -37.79
C ASN A 414 -1.57 8.16 -36.37
N THR A 415 -1.20 6.96 -35.93
CA THR A 415 -0.54 6.74 -34.63
C THR A 415 0.83 7.42 -34.54
N LYS A 416 1.62 7.39 -35.64
CA LYS A 416 2.93 8.07 -35.70
C LYS A 416 2.79 9.59 -35.68
N ILE A 417 1.76 10.13 -36.33
CA ILE A 417 1.44 11.57 -36.31
C ILE A 417 1.04 12.00 -34.89
N LEU A 418 0.18 11.21 -34.22
CA LEU A 418 -0.23 11.44 -32.84
C LEU A 418 0.98 11.45 -31.89
N ILE A 419 1.84 10.44 -31.96
CA ILE A 419 3.07 10.37 -31.14
C ILE A 419 3.95 11.60 -31.37
N ARG A 420 4.21 12.00 -32.62
CA ARG A 420 5.03 13.19 -32.92
C ARG A 420 4.42 14.50 -32.39
N LYS A 421 3.09 14.64 -32.49
CA LYS A 421 2.35 15.79 -31.95
C LYS A 421 2.49 15.86 -30.43
N THR A 422 2.26 14.76 -29.73
CA THR A 422 2.37 14.68 -28.26
C THR A 422 3.80 14.91 -27.78
N LEU A 423 4.80 14.32 -28.44
CA LEU A 423 6.21 14.56 -28.11
C LEU A 423 6.58 16.05 -28.25
N ARG A 424 6.14 16.71 -29.34
CA ARG A 424 6.37 18.15 -29.53
C ARG A 424 5.75 18.98 -28.42
N GLN A 425 4.53 18.65 -27.99
CA GLN A 425 3.85 19.34 -26.89
C GLN A 425 4.58 19.13 -25.55
N LEU A 426 5.02 17.90 -25.25
CA LEU A 426 5.77 17.60 -24.02
C LEU A 426 7.13 18.31 -23.99
N THR A 427 7.86 18.35 -25.11
CA THR A 427 9.14 19.07 -25.19
C THR A 427 8.98 20.57 -24.94
N GLU A 428 7.90 21.18 -25.41
CA GLU A 428 7.64 22.60 -25.17
C GLU A 428 7.28 22.90 -23.70
N LEU A 429 6.55 21.99 -23.06
CA LEU A 429 6.27 22.07 -21.63
C LEU A 429 7.55 21.90 -20.79
N ASP A 430 8.48 21.02 -21.20
CA ASP A 430 9.77 20.86 -20.52
C ASP A 430 10.64 22.12 -20.62
N ARG A 431 10.62 22.82 -21.76
CA ARG A 431 11.30 24.12 -21.91
C ARG A 431 10.69 25.16 -20.99
N THR A 432 9.36 25.17 -20.88
CA THR A 432 8.65 26.08 -19.97
C THR A 432 9.01 25.80 -18.51
N ARG A 433 9.10 24.53 -18.12
CA ARG A 433 9.59 24.11 -16.79
C ARG A 433 11.02 24.61 -16.54
N ALA A 434 11.93 24.34 -17.47
CA ALA A 434 13.34 24.72 -17.34
C ALA A 434 13.53 26.24 -17.21
N ARG A 435 12.71 27.04 -17.89
CA ARG A 435 12.71 28.51 -17.73
C ARG A 435 12.32 28.94 -16.31
N ILE A 436 11.26 28.35 -15.75
CA ILE A 436 10.81 28.65 -14.38
C ILE A 436 11.88 28.24 -13.36
N GLU A 437 12.52 27.08 -13.56
CA GLU A 437 13.64 26.62 -12.71
C GLU A 437 14.84 27.58 -12.77
N ALA A 438 15.19 28.08 -13.95
CA ALA A 438 16.30 29.03 -14.12
C ALA A 438 16.01 30.40 -13.50
N GLU A 439 14.77 30.89 -13.60
CA GLU A 439 14.34 32.13 -12.96
C GLU A 439 14.43 32.04 -11.43
N GLU A 440 14.00 30.92 -10.84
CA GLU A 440 14.05 30.71 -9.40
C GLU A 440 15.49 30.58 -8.89
N ALA A 441 16.36 29.87 -9.61
CA ALA A 441 17.78 29.76 -9.27
C ALA A 441 18.49 31.13 -9.28
N ALA A 442 18.15 32.01 -10.24
CA ALA A 442 18.70 33.37 -10.30
C ALA A 442 18.21 34.25 -9.13
N LEU A 443 16.95 34.07 -8.71
CA LEU A 443 16.38 34.73 -7.53
C LEU A 443 17.04 34.25 -6.24
N GLU A 444 17.29 32.95 -6.08
CA GLU A 444 17.99 32.41 -4.91
C GLU A 444 19.44 32.92 -4.80
N GLU A 445 20.18 32.98 -5.90
CA GLU A 445 21.55 33.49 -5.91
C GLU A 445 21.61 34.99 -5.55
N SER A 446 20.59 35.76 -5.94
CA SER A 446 20.47 37.17 -5.54
C SER A 446 20.14 37.38 -4.06
N ARG A 447 19.55 36.36 -3.40
CA ARG A 447 19.19 36.38 -1.97
C ARG A 447 20.33 35.91 -1.06
N ARG A 448 21.40 35.33 -1.60
CA ARG A 448 22.56 34.91 -0.81
C ARG A 448 23.33 36.14 -0.28
N PRO A 449 23.61 36.22 1.03
CA PRO A 449 24.38 37.33 1.58
C PRO A 449 25.79 37.32 1.01
N ARG A 450 26.24 38.48 0.47
CA ARG A 450 27.63 38.66 0.03
C ARG A 450 28.59 38.38 1.19
N PRO A 451 29.70 37.66 0.97
CA PRO A 451 30.70 37.47 2.02
C PRO A 451 31.23 38.83 2.48
N PRO A 452 31.54 38.99 3.79
CA PRO A 452 32.04 40.25 4.32
C PRO A 452 33.33 40.63 3.59
N ARG A 453 33.34 41.88 3.09
CA ARG A 453 34.47 42.46 2.34
C ARG A 453 35.70 42.43 3.27
N ALA A 454 36.73 41.69 2.90
CA ALA A 454 37.98 41.63 3.65
C ALA A 454 38.53 43.05 3.81
N ILE A 455 38.68 43.48 5.07
CA ILE A 455 39.34 44.75 5.41
C ILE A 455 40.81 44.59 5.03
N PRO A 456 41.38 45.46 4.17
CA PRO A 456 42.79 45.37 3.84
C PRO A 456 43.61 45.58 5.11
N ALA A 457 44.49 44.62 5.40
CA ALA A 457 45.46 44.71 6.49
C ALA A 457 46.22 46.03 6.37
N GLY A 458 46.14 46.85 7.42
CA GLY A 458 46.80 48.14 7.50
C GLY A 458 48.29 47.99 7.20
N GLY A 459 48.75 48.77 6.23
CA GLY A 459 50.17 48.92 5.94
C GLY A 459 50.88 49.46 7.18
N GLY A 460 51.83 48.69 7.69
CA GLY A 460 52.84 49.20 8.59
C GLY A 460 53.65 50.28 7.86
N SER A 461 53.68 51.48 8.45
CA SER A 461 54.67 52.50 8.12
C SER A 461 55.71 52.53 9.25
N PRO A 462 57.00 52.72 8.96
CA PRO A 462 58.10 52.53 9.91
C PRO A 462 58.31 53.75 10.82
N ALA A 463 59.12 53.52 11.85
CA ALA A 463 59.52 54.38 12.97
C ALA A 463 60.06 55.78 12.56
N PRO A 464 60.22 56.67 13.56
CA PRO A 464 61.51 56.70 14.26
C PRO A 464 61.45 56.35 15.76
#